data_AF-A0A6G1YXK4-F1
#
_entry.id   AF-A0A6G1YXK4-F1
#
_cell.length_a   1.000
_cell.length_b   1.000
_cell.length_c   1.000
_cell.angle_alpha   90.00
_cell.angle_beta   90.00
_cell.angle_gamma   90.00
#
_symmetry.space_group_name_H-M   'P 1'
#
loop_
_entity.id
_entity.type
_entity.pdbx_description
1 polymer ?
#
loop_
_entity_poly.entity_id
_entity_poly.type
_entity_poly.pdbx_seq_one_letter_code
_entity_poly.pdbx_strand_id
1 'polypeptide(L)'
;MVDRIDYVGKVYVYSSGMSEDIIKASKQKLEEFGVNENDIVIIGLPEGVPQGSILVTIWPHYLSVARVKRVREGSIYAPQLFNIDL
;
A
#
# COMPACT_ATOMS: atom_id res chain seq x y z
N MET A 1 -20.16 -2.70 -5.29
CA MET A 1 -19.08 -3.59 -5.76
C MET A 1 -17.85 -3.23 -4.96
N VAL A 2 -17.20 -4.17 -4.28
CA VAL A 2 -15.92 -3.90 -3.61
C VAL A 2 -14.85 -3.96 -4.70
N ASP A 3 -14.23 -2.83 -5.02
CA ASP A 3 -13.10 -2.78 -5.94
C ASP A 3 -11.94 -3.57 -5.34
N ARG A 4 -11.63 -4.75 -5.90
CA ARG A 4 -10.49 -5.55 -5.44
C ARG A 4 -9.19 -4.92 -5.89
N ILE A 5 -8.15 -4.98 -5.06
CA ILE A 5 -6.81 -4.55 -5.45
C ILE A 5 -6.22 -5.61 -6.37
N ASP A 6 -5.99 -5.24 -7.63
CA ASP A 6 -5.25 -6.06 -8.58
C ASP A 6 -3.73 -5.88 -8.35
N TYR A 7 -3.07 -6.94 -7.87
CA TYR A 7 -1.64 -6.96 -7.58
C TYR A 7 -1.00 -8.30 -7.96
N VAL A 8 0.32 -8.28 -8.19
CA VAL A 8 1.14 -9.47 -8.40
C VAL A 8 2.31 -9.42 -7.43
N GLY A 9 2.55 -10.52 -6.72
CA GLY A 9 3.65 -10.62 -5.76
C GLY A 9 3.30 -9.96 -4.43
N LYS A 10 3.88 -8.79 -4.15
CA LYS A 10 3.77 -8.12 -2.84
C LYS A 10 3.05 -6.77 -2.93
N VAL A 11 2.35 -6.43 -1.84
CA VAL A 11 1.76 -5.12 -1.60
C VAL A 11 2.60 -4.41 -0.55
N TYR A 12 3.13 -3.25 -0.90
CA TYR A 12 4.00 -2.49 -0.02
C TYR A 12 3.17 -1.43 0.70
N VAL A 13 3.15 -1.46 2.02
CA VAL A 13 2.41 -0.51 2.84
C VAL A 13 3.41 0.44 3.48
N TYR A 14 3.38 1.68 3.04
CA TYR A 14 4.20 2.74 3.60
C TYR A 14 3.56 3.30 4.87
N SER A 15 4.29 3.21 5.97
CA SER A 15 3.91 3.77 7.27
C SER A 15 5.03 4.65 7.81
N SER A 16 4.76 5.94 7.97
CA SER A 16 5.68 6.91 8.57
C SER A 16 5.26 7.24 10.01
N GLY A 17 5.47 6.29 10.92
CA GLY A 17 5.24 6.51 12.35
C GLY A 17 3.78 6.40 12.80
N MET A 18 2.93 5.69 12.04
CA MET A 18 1.57 5.36 12.49
C MET A 18 1.60 4.38 13.66
N SER A 19 0.57 4.41 14.52
CA SER A 19 0.44 3.45 15.61
C SER A 19 0.21 2.03 15.09
N GLU A 20 0.55 1.04 15.90
CA GLU A 20 0.31 -0.36 15.57
C GLU A 20 -1.17 -0.66 15.31
N ASP A 21 -2.08 0.02 16.02
CA ASP A 21 -3.54 -0.11 15.82
C ASP A 21 -3.96 0.32 14.42
N ILE A 22 -3.45 1.46 13.93
CA ILE A 22 -3.75 1.94 12.57
C ILE A 22 -3.17 0.98 11.53
N ILE A 23 -1.94 0.49 11.73
CA ILE A 23 -1.32 -0.48 10.83
C ILE A 23 -2.15 -1.76 10.77
N LYS A 24 -2.64 -2.25 11.91
CA LYS A 24 -3.50 -3.44 11.99
C LYS A 24 -4.84 -3.23 11.28
N ALA A 25 -5.52 -2.12 11.54
CA ALA A 25 -6.76 -1.76 10.85
C ALA A 25 -6.54 -1.66 9.33
N SER A 26 -5.41 -1.08 8.92
CA SER A 26 -5.03 -0.98 7.50
C SER A 26 -4.87 -2.34 6.85
N LYS A 27 -4.20 -3.29 7.50
CA LYS A 27 -4.05 -4.67 7.00
C LYS A 27 -5.40 -5.35 6.83
N GLN A 28 -6.26 -5.30 7.85
CA GLN A 28 -7.60 -5.88 7.80
C GLN A 28 -8.41 -5.29 6.63
N LYS A 29 -8.31 -3.97 6.43
CA LYS A 29 -8.96 -3.31 5.31
C LYS A 29 -8.42 -3.77 3.96
N LEU A 30 -7.11 -3.98 3.82
CA LEU A 30 -6.52 -4.52 2.59
C LEU A 30 -6.98 -5.97 2.32
N GLU A 31 -7.18 -6.78 3.35
CA GLU A 31 -7.74 -8.14 3.22
C GLU A 31 -9.18 -8.12 2.68
N GLU A 32 -10.02 -7.20 3.15
CA GLU A 32 -11.38 -7.00 2.61
C GLU A 32 -11.35 -6.69 1.10
N PHE A 33 -10.27 -6.06 0.62
CA PHE A 33 -10.03 -5.70 -0.77
C PHE A 33 -9.26 -6.78 -1.54
N GLY A 34 -9.05 -7.95 -0.94
CA GLY A 34 -8.49 -9.15 -1.59
C GLY A 34 -6.98 -9.29 -1.51
N VAL A 35 -6.30 -8.52 -0.67
CA VAL A 35 -4.86 -8.68 -0.42
C VAL A 35 -4.62 -9.77 0.62
N ASN A 36 -3.71 -10.71 0.34
CA ASN A 36 -3.28 -11.69 1.33
C ASN A 36 -2.35 -11.04 2.36
N GLU A 37 -2.58 -11.25 3.66
CA GLU A 37 -1.71 -10.71 4.72
C GLU A 37 -0.24 -11.09 4.53
N ASN A 38 0.05 -12.30 4.04
CA ASN A 38 1.41 -12.78 3.81
C ASN A 38 2.12 -12.05 2.65
N ASP A 39 1.36 -11.32 1.83
CA ASP A 39 1.88 -10.50 0.74
C ASP A 39 2.08 -9.03 1.12
N ILE A 40 1.65 -8.64 2.32
CA ILE A 40 1.80 -7.28 2.83
C ILE A 40 3.19 -7.10 3.41
N VAL A 41 3.91 -6.10 2.90
CA VAL A 41 5.23 -5.70 3.39
C VAL A 41 5.13 -4.28 3.93
N ILE A 42 5.30 -4.10 5.25
CA ILE A 42 5.35 -2.76 5.86
C ILE A 42 6.73 -2.17 5.61
N ILE A 43 6.78 -0.95 5.08
CA ILE A 43 8.01 -0.22 4.81
C ILE A 43 7.98 1.18 5.44
N GLY A 44 9.11 1.61 5.99
CA GLY A 44 9.29 2.97 6.52
C GLY A 44 9.87 3.96 5.49
N LEU A 45 10.43 3.44 4.40
CA LEU A 45 10.97 4.22 3.28
C LEU A 45 10.52 3.57 1.97
N PRO A 46 10.24 4.34 0.91
CA PRO A 46 9.84 3.82 -0.39
C PRO A 46 11.02 3.21 -1.18
N GLU A 47 12.18 2.99 -0.58
CA GLU A 47 13.34 2.46 -1.27
C GLU A 47 13.19 0.95 -1.56
N GLY A 48 13.59 0.52 -2.76
CA GLY A 48 13.58 -0.90 -3.15
C GLY A 48 12.21 -1.47 -3.53
N VAL A 49 11.14 -0.67 -3.56
CA VAL A 49 9.84 -1.14 -4.07
C VAL A 49 9.91 -1.33 -5.59
N PRO A 50 9.60 -2.54 -6.13
CA PRO A 50 9.69 -2.81 -7.56
C PRO A 50 8.70 -2.01 -8.40
N GLN A 51 9.06 -1.76 -9.66
CA GLN A 51 8.13 -1.21 -10.63
C GLN A 51 6.98 -2.19 -10.90
N GLY A 52 5.76 -1.68 -10.98
CA GLY A 52 4.53 -2.47 -11.17
C GLY A 52 3.86 -2.91 -9.87
N SER A 53 4.56 -2.84 -8.74
CA SER A 53 3.99 -3.17 -7.43
C SER A 53 2.91 -2.17 -7.01
N ILE A 54 2.01 -2.64 -6.13
CA ILE A 54 1.08 -1.77 -5.42
C ILE A 54 1.77 -1.19 -4.20
N LEU A 55 1.73 0.14 -4.10
CA LEU A 55 2.16 0.92 -2.95
C LEU A 55 0.92 1.50 -2.29
N VAL A 56 0.75 1.23 -0.99
CA VAL A 56 -0.34 1.72 -0.17
C VAL A 56 0.25 2.69 0.86
N THR A 57 -0.21 3.93 0.85
CA THR A 57 0.20 4.93 1.85
C THR A 57 -0.88 5.02 2.92
N ILE A 58 -0.50 4.84 4.19
CA ILE A 58 -1.43 5.01 5.31
C ILE A 58 -1.57 6.51 5.62
N TRP A 59 -2.82 6.98 5.62
CA TRP A 59 -3.22 8.28 6.17
C TRP A 59 -4.15 8.06 7.37
N PRO A 60 -4.35 9.06 8.25
CA PRO A 60 -5.15 8.90 9.47
C PRO A 60 -6.59 8.39 9.27
N HIS A 61 -7.18 8.60 8.09
CA HIS A 61 -8.59 8.27 7.82
C HIS A 61 -8.80 7.45 6.55
N TYR A 62 -7.74 7.14 5.80
CA TYR A 62 -7.86 6.39 4.56
C TYR A 62 -6.51 5.79 4.14
N LEU A 63 -6.56 4.81 3.24
CA LEU A 63 -5.43 4.23 2.54
C LEU A 63 -5.40 4.75 1.11
N SER A 64 -4.27 5.29 0.69
CA SER A 64 -4.07 5.68 -0.70
C SER A 64 -3.41 4.55 -1.47
N VAL A 65 -4.11 3.97 -2.43
CA VAL A 65 -3.61 2.86 -3.25
C VAL A 65 -3.03 3.44 -4.54
N ALA A 66 -1.78 3.14 -4.82
CA ALA A 66 -1.06 3.58 -6.01
C ALA A 66 -0.31 2.43 -6.68
N ARG A 67 -0.04 2.54 -7.98
CA ARG A 67 0.80 1.56 -8.71
C ARG A 67 2.12 2.20 -9.10
N VAL A 68 3.22 1.57 -8.70
CA VAL A 68 4.57 2.06 -9.00
C VAL A 68 4.79 2.02 -10.51
N LYS A 69 4.93 3.20 -11.14
CA LYS A 69 5.21 3.32 -12.57
C LYS A 69 6.69 3.47 -12.86
N ARG A 70 7.43 4.11 -11.95
CA ARG A 70 8.87 4.33 -12.13
C ARG A 70 9.58 4.44 -10.79
N VAL A 71 10.80 3.92 -10.74
CA VAL A 71 11.73 4.06 -9.61
C VAL A 71 13.00 4.71 -10.15
N ARG A 72 13.48 5.76 -9.48
CA ARG A 72 14.71 6.47 -9.84
C ARG A 72 15.41 6.94 -8.57
N GLU A 73 16.62 6.41 -8.31
CA GLU A 73 17.53 6.89 -7.26
C GLU A 73 16.82 7.16 -5.90
N GLY A 74 16.07 6.17 -5.41
CA GLY A 74 15.33 6.28 -4.14
C GLY A 74 13.98 7.01 -4.21
N SER A 75 13.66 7.63 -5.35
CA SER A 75 12.36 8.25 -5.60
C SER A 75 11.42 7.30 -6.35
N ILE A 76 10.14 7.34 -5.97
CA ILE A 76 9.08 6.56 -6.60
C ILE A 76 8.05 7.47 -7.23
N TYR A 77 7.74 7.22 -8.50
CA TYR A 77 6.56 7.75 -9.16
C TYR A 77 5.48 6.67 -9.20
N ALA A 78 4.45 6.85 -8.40
CA ALA A 78 3.30 5.96 -8.29
C ALA A 78 2.01 6.77 -8.42
N PRO A 79 1.40 6.87 -9.62
CA PRO A 79 0.09 7.48 -9.75
C PRO A 79 -0.92 6.73 -8.89
N GLN A 80 -1.72 7.50 -8.16
CA GLN A 80 -2.80 7.00 -7.34
C GLN A 80 -3.87 6.35 -8.22
N LEU A 81 -4.40 5.24 -7.73
CA LEU A 81 -5.53 4.53 -8.34
C LEU A 81 -6.84 4.93 -7.66
N PHE A 82 -6.91 4.79 -6.33
CA PHE A 82 -8.09 5.10 -5.53
C PHE A 82 -7.75 5.19 -4.03
N ASN A 83 -8.75 5.52 -3.22
CA ASN A 83 -8.65 5.53 -1.76
C ASN A 83 -9.56 4.45 -1.15
N ILE A 84 -9.17 3.95 0.01
CA ILE A 84 -9.97 3.07 0.85
C ILE A 84 -10.16 3.75 2.19
N ASP A 85 -11.39 3.93 2.64
CA ASP A 85 -11.65 4.53 3.95
C ASP A 85 -11.29 3.54 5.08
N LEU A 86 -10.71 4.08 6.16
CA LEU A 86 -10.29 3.34 7.37
C LEU A 86 -11.36 3.37 8.46
#